data_AF-A0A1H6JU85-F1
#
_entry.id   AF-A0A1H6JU85-F1
#
_cell.length_a   1.000
_cell.length_b   1.000
_cell.length_c   1.000
_cell.angle_alpha   90.00
_cell.angle_beta   90.00
_cell.angle_gamma   90.00
#
_symmetry.space_group_name_H-M   'P 1'
#
loop_
_entity.id
_entity.type
_entity.pdbx_description
1 polymer ?
#
loop_
_entity_poly.entity_id
_entity_poly.type
_entity_poly.pdbx_seq_one_letter_code
_entity_poly.pdbx_strand_id
1 'polypeptide(L)'
;MYATVSPHVETARRIVAAVRDRDVTFLAASVAYYAFISLVPALLLLIAISSAVLGDAVASIVVTESRSFLTPAGQEAVASAIASAEGRTGATFLGAVVLGWSTLKVFRGLDTAFQTAYGVSEPSTLVGEISDAAVVAVGIGTGIVSMVVLGTVIAGSELLPAIADVPGIGIASLLVLPLVLVVVFFPMYYVLPNRPVSVREAIPGTILAAVGWTVLQAGFQVYAANAGQYQVYGVLGGILLLVTWLYLAAIVVITGAVVNAVIADVAVIEDRQLQGDPGRPTDMGDREDTEARATSDDETPRGAPDVAELEAEVRRLRADLDEFEDDVERRTVDRPRLETELKTYVRKRMRRGHARGWGPYLVLLYGTVLTLGAFRYLDGGYAIAAMLILGLSTLGLYTLFVLVGVGLNALEAPGKAVEYVRNRGDD
;
A
#
# COMPACT_ATOMS: atom_id res chain seq x y z
N MET A 1 -34.36 13.25 15.84
CA MET A 1 -33.33 14.31 16.02
C MET A 1 -31.98 13.71 15.65
N TYR A 2 -31.63 13.73 14.36
CA TYR A 2 -30.32 13.25 13.91
C TYR A 2 -29.31 14.35 14.24
N ALA A 3 -28.40 14.08 15.17
CA ALA A 3 -27.27 14.96 15.43
C ALA A 3 -26.45 15.04 14.14
N THR A 4 -26.51 16.18 13.45
CA THR A 4 -25.66 16.50 12.31
C THR A 4 -24.22 16.52 12.82
N VAL A 5 -23.53 15.39 12.68
CA VAL A 5 -22.08 15.30 12.90
C VAL A 5 -21.43 16.32 11.98
N SER A 6 -20.55 17.17 12.51
CA SER A 6 -19.91 18.20 11.70
C SER A 6 -19.12 17.55 10.56
N PRO A 7 -19.11 18.11 9.34
CA PRO A 7 -18.48 17.51 8.17
C PRO A 7 -17.01 17.13 8.39
N HIS A 8 -16.27 17.91 9.19
CA HIS A 8 -14.87 17.62 9.54
C HIS A 8 -14.69 16.34 10.37
N VAL A 9 -15.63 16.05 11.28
CA VAL A 9 -15.61 14.83 12.10
C VAL A 9 -15.90 13.60 11.24
N GLU A 10 -16.78 13.75 10.24
CA GLU A 10 -17.04 12.68 9.28
C GLU A 10 -15.81 12.40 8.40
N THR A 11 -15.15 13.43 7.87
CA THR A 11 -13.89 13.27 7.12
C THR A 11 -12.81 12.61 7.97
N ALA A 12 -12.61 13.05 9.22
CA ALA A 12 -11.63 12.45 10.12
C ALA A 12 -11.93 10.97 10.40
N ARG A 13 -13.20 10.63 10.64
CA ARG A 13 -13.63 9.23 10.80
C ARG A 13 -13.36 8.41 9.54
N ARG A 14 -13.64 8.96 8.35
CA ARG A 14 -13.35 8.31 7.05
C ARG A 14 -11.85 8.07 6.86
N ILE A 15 -11.00 9.04 7.21
CA ILE A 15 -9.54 8.89 7.14
C ILE A 15 -9.09 7.76 8.06
N VAL A 16 -9.55 7.73 9.32
CA VAL A 16 -9.17 6.66 10.27
C VAL A 16 -9.62 5.28 9.80
N ALA A 17 -10.84 5.17 9.27
CA ALA A 17 -11.34 3.93 8.68
C ALA A 17 -10.46 3.50 7.49
N ALA A 18 -10.21 4.40 6.54
CA ALA A 18 -9.39 4.13 5.37
C ALA A 18 -7.94 3.74 5.74
N VAL A 19 -7.32 4.39 6.73
CA VAL A 19 -5.97 4.01 7.20
C VAL A 19 -5.94 2.56 7.71
N ARG A 20 -7.02 2.10 8.33
CA ARG A 20 -7.14 0.74 8.85
C ARG A 20 -7.44 -0.26 7.74
N ASP A 21 -8.36 0.06 6.85
CA ASP A 21 -8.79 -0.83 5.77
C ASP A 21 -7.72 -1.02 4.69
N ARG A 22 -6.83 -0.03 4.52
CA ARG A 22 -5.72 -0.06 3.55
C ARG A 22 -4.42 -0.65 4.12
N ASP A 23 -4.45 -1.27 5.30
CA ASP A 23 -3.29 -1.91 5.94
C ASP A 23 -2.02 -1.02 5.98
N VAL A 24 -2.19 0.28 6.24
CA VAL A 24 -1.12 1.30 6.21
C VAL A 24 0.07 0.89 7.09
N THR A 25 -0.20 0.33 8.27
CA THR A 25 0.84 -0.13 9.20
C THR A 25 1.64 -1.29 8.63
N PHE A 26 1.01 -2.25 7.95
CA PHE A 26 1.71 -3.36 7.33
C PHE A 26 2.59 -2.89 6.17
N LEU A 27 2.06 -2.01 5.31
CA LEU A 27 2.80 -1.41 4.21
C LEU A 27 4.00 -0.60 4.72
N ALA A 28 3.79 0.23 5.75
CA ALA A 28 4.84 1.02 6.38
C ALA A 28 5.97 0.15 6.96
N ALA A 29 5.65 -1.02 7.53
CA ALA A 29 6.66 -1.95 8.03
C ALA A 29 7.58 -2.46 6.92
N SER A 30 7.03 -2.75 5.74
CA SER A 30 7.83 -3.18 4.58
C SER A 30 8.77 -2.06 4.08
N VAL A 31 8.25 -0.83 3.99
CA VAL A 31 9.03 0.35 3.59
C VAL A 31 10.16 0.61 4.58
N ALA A 32 9.86 0.56 5.88
CA ALA A 32 10.85 0.77 6.93
C ALA A 32 11.95 -0.29 6.94
N TYR A 33 11.60 -1.56 6.73
CA TYR A 33 12.56 -2.65 6.63
C TYR A 33 13.56 -2.45 5.47
N TYR A 34 13.05 -2.14 4.28
CA TYR A 34 13.92 -1.92 3.12
C TYR A 34 14.73 -0.62 3.24
N ALA A 35 14.16 0.42 3.87
CA ALA A 35 14.87 1.67 4.16
C ALA A 35 16.01 1.42 5.16
N PHE A 36 15.79 0.61 6.18
CA PHE A 36 16.84 0.24 7.13
C PHE A 36 17.98 -0.53 6.44
N ILE A 37 17.66 -1.49 5.57
CA ILE A 37 18.67 -2.26 4.82
C ILE A 37 19.48 -1.37 3.87
N SER A 38 18.87 -0.32 3.31
CA SER A 38 19.57 0.58 2.38
C SER A 38 20.56 1.52 3.06
N LEU A 39 20.44 1.76 4.37
CA LEU A 39 21.29 2.72 5.09
C LEU A 39 22.78 2.39 5.04
N VAL A 40 23.16 1.13 5.26
CA VAL A 40 24.59 0.75 5.28
C VAL A 40 25.23 0.90 3.89
N PRO A 41 24.65 0.33 2.81
CA PRO A 41 25.12 0.58 1.45
C PRO A 41 25.12 2.06 1.06
N ALA A 42 24.10 2.82 1.46
CA ALA A 42 24.02 4.26 1.20
C ALA A 42 25.16 5.01 1.87
N LEU A 43 25.46 4.70 3.13
CA LEU A 43 26.54 5.32 3.88
C LEU A 43 27.90 5.02 3.24
N LEU A 44 28.14 3.77 2.84
CA LEU A 44 29.38 3.37 2.16
C LEU A 44 29.56 4.12 0.83
N LEU A 45 28.49 4.21 0.04
CA LEU A 45 28.52 4.93 -1.23
C LEU A 45 28.73 6.43 -1.02
N LEU A 46 28.08 7.02 -0.01
CA LEU A 46 28.26 8.42 0.37
C LEU A 46 29.73 8.70 0.74
N ILE A 47 30.35 7.82 1.52
CA ILE A 47 31.77 7.93 1.88
C ILE A 47 32.66 7.81 0.64
N ALA A 48 32.40 6.83 -0.24
CA ALA A 48 33.15 6.63 -1.47
C ALA A 48 33.07 7.87 -2.39
N ILE A 49 31.87 8.38 -2.64
CA ILE A 49 31.65 9.59 -3.44
C ILE A 49 32.31 10.81 -2.78
N SER A 50 32.15 10.98 -1.47
CA SER A 50 32.76 12.10 -0.74
C SER A 50 34.29 12.05 -0.82
N SER A 51 34.89 10.86 -0.69
CA SER A 51 36.34 10.67 -0.86
C SER A 51 36.82 11.01 -2.27
N ALA A 52 36.02 10.66 -3.29
CA ALA A 52 36.35 10.91 -4.69
C ALA A 52 36.22 12.39 -5.08
N VAL A 53 35.23 13.09 -4.52
CA VAL A 53 34.91 14.49 -4.90
C VAL A 53 35.58 15.52 -3.99
N LEU A 54 35.59 15.29 -2.67
CA LEU A 54 36.09 16.23 -1.66
C LEU A 54 37.47 15.85 -1.08
N GLY A 55 38.02 14.70 -1.48
CA GLY A 55 39.30 14.18 -1.00
C GLY A 55 39.23 13.41 0.33
N ASP A 56 40.34 12.77 0.71
CA ASP A 56 40.41 11.84 1.84
C ASP A 56 40.10 12.49 3.21
N ALA A 57 40.26 13.81 3.34
CA ALA A 57 40.00 14.55 4.57
C ALA A 57 38.53 14.44 5.01
N VAL A 58 37.57 14.59 4.09
CA VAL A 58 36.13 14.49 4.42
C VAL A 58 35.73 13.06 4.74
N ALA A 59 36.29 12.09 4.01
CA ALA A 59 36.06 10.67 4.27
C ALA A 59 36.57 10.27 5.67
N SER A 60 37.75 10.73 6.07
CA SER A 60 38.31 10.44 7.39
C SER A 60 37.49 10.98 8.55
N ILE A 61 36.89 12.17 8.40
CA ILE A 61 35.97 12.75 9.40
C ILE A 61 34.73 11.86 9.53
N VAL A 62 34.08 11.53 8.40
CA VAL A 62 32.87 10.69 8.41
C VAL A 62 33.15 9.33 9.04
N VAL A 63 34.28 8.70 8.74
CA VAL A 63 34.70 7.43 9.35
C VAL A 63 34.96 7.56 10.84
N THR A 64 35.65 8.63 11.26
CA THR A 64 36.01 8.83 12.67
C THR A 64 34.76 9.00 13.53
N GLU A 65 33.80 9.81 13.07
CA GLU A 65 32.53 10.01 13.76
C GLU A 65 31.66 8.74 13.76
N SER A 66 31.65 7.99 12.64
CA SER A 66 30.84 6.77 12.52
C SER A 66 31.40 5.55 13.28
N ARG A 67 32.69 5.51 13.63
CA ARG A 67 33.28 4.43 14.45
C ARG A 67 32.56 4.23 15.78
N SER A 68 32.07 5.31 16.39
CA SER A 68 31.34 5.25 17.65
C SER A 68 29.99 4.53 17.54
N PHE A 69 29.46 4.39 16.33
CA PHE A 69 28.15 3.79 16.05
C PHE A 69 28.23 2.42 15.35
N LEU A 70 29.42 2.04 14.87
CA LEU A 70 29.65 0.79 14.14
C LEU A 70 30.24 -0.31 15.04
N THR A 71 29.79 -1.54 14.82
CA THR A 71 30.44 -2.73 15.40
C THR A 71 31.86 -2.90 14.86
N PRO A 72 32.75 -3.66 15.52
CA PRO A 72 34.10 -3.91 15.01
C PRO A 72 34.11 -4.43 13.56
N ALA A 73 33.19 -5.34 13.22
CA ALA A 73 33.02 -5.82 11.85
C ALA A 73 32.57 -4.71 10.87
N GLY A 74 31.68 -3.81 11.31
CA GLY A 74 31.28 -2.64 10.51
C GLY A 74 32.43 -1.65 10.31
N GLN A 75 33.26 -1.43 11.33
CA GLN A 75 34.45 -0.58 11.23
C GLN A 75 35.46 -1.18 10.25
N GLU A 76 35.66 -2.50 10.28
CA GLU A 76 36.56 -3.21 9.38
C GLU A 76 36.03 -3.23 7.94
N ALA A 77 34.71 -3.36 7.74
CA ALA A 77 34.07 -3.20 6.43
C ALA A 77 34.27 -1.78 5.86
N VAL A 78 34.13 -0.75 6.68
CA VAL A 78 34.39 0.65 6.27
C VAL A 78 35.87 0.89 6.01
N ALA A 79 36.76 0.39 6.88
CA ALA A 79 38.20 0.54 6.71
C ALA A 79 38.70 -0.17 5.44
N SER A 80 38.25 -1.39 5.19
CA SER A 80 38.58 -2.15 3.96
C SER A 80 38.02 -1.49 2.71
N ALA A 81 36.84 -0.87 2.79
CA ALA A 81 36.26 -0.08 1.71
C ALA A 81 37.09 1.17 1.36
N ILE A 82 38.01 1.62 2.22
CA ILE A 82 38.81 2.85 2.01
C ILE A 82 40.31 2.55 1.88
N ALA A 83 40.80 1.42 2.42
CA ALA A 83 42.23 1.12 2.54
C ALA A 83 42.95 0.82 1.22
N SER A 84 42.29 0.25 0.20
CA SER A 84 42.92 -0.08 -1.09
C SER A 84 42.02 0.28 -2.28
N ALA A 85 42.62 0.63 -3.43
CA ALA A 85 41.86 0.99 -4.64
C ALA A 85 40.97 -0.18 -5.13
N GLU A 86 41.44 -1.41 -4.98
CA GLU A 86 40.73 -2.63 -5.35
C GLU A 86 39.60 -2.95 -4.36
N GLY A 87 39.85 -2.77 -3.05
CA GLY A 87 38.83 -2.86 -2.00
C GLY A 87 37.74 -1.79 -2.13
N ARG A 88 38.12 -0.55 -2.45
CA ARG A 88 37.21 0.56 -2.79
C ARG A 88 36.31 0.19 -3.96
N THR A 89 36.87 -0.36 -5.03
CA THR A 89 36.11 -0.69 -6.24
C THR A 89 35.11 -1.83 -5.99
N GLY A 90 35.53 -2.90 -5.33
CA GLY A 90 34.65 -4.02 -4.98
C GLY A 90 33.53 -3.65 -4.00
N ALA A 91 33.88 -2.92 -2.93
CA ALA A 91 32.91 -2.46 -1.93
C ALA A 91 31.93 -1.43 -2.51
N THR A 92 32.41 -0.53 -3.38
CA THR A 92 31.55 0.45 -4.07
C THR A 92 30.59 -0.25 -5.03
N PHE A 93 31.06 -1.23 -5.80
CA PHE A 93 30.19 -1.98 -6.72
C PHE A 93 29.12 -2.77 -5.96
N LEU A 94 29.51 -3.57 -4.96
CA LEU A 94 28.57 -4.34 -4.15
C LEU A 94 27.59 -3.42 -3.40
N GLY A 95 28.11 -2.35 -2.80
CA GLY A 95 27.30 -1.32 -2.12
C GLY A 95 26.30 -0.67 -3.07
N ALA A 96 26.71 -0.28 -4.27
CA ALA A 96 25.82 0.29 -5.28
C ALA A 96 24.73 -0.69 -5.73
N VAL A 97 25.06 -1.97 -5.91
CA VAL A 97 24.08 -3.00 -6.27
C VAL A 97 23.07 -3.22 -5.16
N VAL A 98 23.52 -3.38 -3.91
CA VAL A 98 22.62 -3.58 -2.76
C VAL A 98 21.79 -2.32 -2.48
N LEU A 99 22.38 -1.13 -2.62
CA LEU A 99 21.67 0.14 -2.48
C LEU A 99 20.61 0.30 -3.57
N GLY A 100 20.96 0.05 -4.83
CA GLY A 100 20.02 0.12 -5.94
C GLY A 100 18.86 -0.85 -5.74
N TRP A 101 19.15 -2.10 -5.34
CA TRP A 101 18.13 -3.10 -5.05
C TRP A 101 17.23 -2.71 -3.87
N SER A 102 17.79 -2.27 -2.75
CA SER A 102 17.03 -1.89 -1.55
C SER A 102 16.22 -0.60 -1.76
N THR A 103 16.78 0.40 -2.45
CA THR A 103 16.08 1.63 -2.83
C THR A 103 14.90 1.33 -3.76
N LEU A 104 15.10 0.45 -4.75
CA LEU A 104 14.02 0.01 -5.63
C LEU A 104 12.92 -0.72 -4.84
N LYS A 105 13.28 -1.47 -3.79
CA LYS A 105 12.30 -2.11 -2.88
C LYS A 105 11.57 -1.11 -1.99
N VAL A 106 12.24 -0.08 -1.46
CA VAL A 106 11.60 1.03 -0.74
C VAL A 106 10.60 1.74 -1.63
N PHE A 107 11.03 2.10 -2.85
CA PHE A 107 10.17 2.76 -3.83
C PHE A 107 8.95 1.90 -4.17
N ARG A 108 9.16 0.61 -4.44
CA ARG A 108 8.07 -0.38 -4.62
C ARG A 108 7.07 -0.40 -3.49
N GLY A 109 7.56 -0.41 -2.25
CA GLY A 109 6.71 -0.37 -1.07
C GLY A 109 5.88 0.91 -1.00
N LEU A 110 6.49 2.06 -1.32
CA LEU A 110 5.79 3.35 -1.38
C LEU A 110 4.78 3.40 -2.53
N ASP A 111 5.18 3.02 -3.75
CA ASP A 111 4.31 2.96 -4.93
C ASP A 111 3.08 2.08 -4.67
N THR A 112 3.30 0.87 -4.16
CA THR A 112 2.21 -0.04 -3.76
C THR A 112 1.33 0.60 -2.70
N ALA A 113 1.90 1.27 -1.69
CA ALA A 113 1.13 1.89 -0.63
C ALA A 113 0.30 3.08 -1.12
N PHE A 114 0.82 3.89 -2.04
CA PHE A 114 0.09 4.99 -2.65
C PHE A 114 -1.02 4.47 -3.54
N GLN A 115 -0.75 3.51 -4.44
CA GLN A 115 -1.80 2.90 -5.25
C GLN A 115 -2.91 2.26 -4.39
N THR A 116 -2.51 1.57 -3.31
CA THR A 116 -3.46 0.99 -2.35
C THR A 116 -4.29 2.09 -1.68
N ALA A 117 -3.68 3.21 -1.26
CA ALA A 117 -4.39 4.34 -0.68
C ALA A 117 -5.42 4.96 -1.64
N TYR A 118 -5.12 4.99 -2.94
CA TYR A 118 -6.00 5.50 -3.99
C TYR A 118 -6.94 4.46 -4.61
N GLY A 119 -6.93 3.19 -4.17
CA GLY A 119 -7.79 2.15 -4.74
C GLY A 119 -7.45 1.75 -6.18
N VAL A 120 -6.21 1.98 -6.60
CA VAL A 120 -5.75 1.59 -7.93
C VAL A 120 -5.22 0.16 -7.84
N SER A 121 -5.83 -0.75 -8.61
CA SER A 121 -5.44 -2.17 -8.69
C SER A 121 -4.72 -2.53 -9.99
N GLU A 122 -4.43 -1.54 -10.84
CA GLU A 122 -3.80 -1.77 -12.14
C GLU A 122 -2.30 -2.06 -11.98
N PRO A 123 -1.77 -3.15 -12.55
CA PRO A 123 -0.36 -3.46 -12.45
C PRO A 123 0.47 -2.40 -13.18
N SER A 124 1.30 -1.67 -12.43
CA SER A 124 2.26 -0.74 -13.01
C SER A 124 3.25 -1.50 -13.89
N THR A 125 3.56 -0.94 -15.06
CA THR A 125 4.61 -1.50 -15.92
C THR A 125 5.97 -1.24 -15.28
N LEU A 126 6.93 -2.18 -15.45
CA LEU A 126 8.27 -2.03 -14.87
C LEU A 126 9.00 -0.77 -15.35
N VAL A 127 8.68 -0.28 -16.56
CA VAL A 127 9.22 0.97 -17.09
C VAL A 127 8.58 2.19 -16.43
N GLY A 128 7.26 2.18 -16.21
CA GLY A 128 6.56 3.23 -15.45
C GLY A 128 7.12 3.35 -14.04
N GLU A 129 7.23 2.22 -13.34
CA GLU A 129 7.77 2.16 -11.98
C GLU A 129 9.19 2.73 -11.87
N ILE A 130 10.08 2.45 -12.83
CA ILE A 130 11.44 3.02 -12.86
C ILE A 130 11.40 4.53 -13.17
N SER A 131 10.52 4.96 -14.08
CA SER A 131 10.35 6.38 -14.41
C SER A 131 9.87 7.17 -13.21
N ASP A 132 8.85 6.67 -12.51
CA ASP A 132 8.29 7.29 -11.32
C ASP A 132 9.32 7.32 -10.18
N ALA A 133 10.08 6.23 -10.02
CA ALA A 133 11.22 6.18 -9.09
C ALA A 133 12.26 7.25 -9.40
N ALA A 134 12.60 7.43 -10.67
CA ALA A 134 13.57 8.43 -11.10
C ALA A 134 13.05 9.85 -10.85
N VAL A 135 11.79 10.15 -11.17
CA VAL A 135 11.20 11.48 -10.93
C VAL A 135 11.15 11.81 -9.44
N VAL A 136 10.70 10.86 -8.61
CA VAL A 136 10.66 11.04 -7.16
C VAL A 136 12.07 11.19 -6.59
N ALA A 137 13.04 10.37 -7.05
CA ALA A 137 14.43 10.47 -6.62
C ALA A 137 15.07 11.81 -7.00
N VAL A 138 14.82 12.32 -8.22
CA VAL A 138 15.28 13.64 -8.66
C VAL A 138 14.63 14.75 -7.85
N GLY A 139 13.33 14.66 -7.58
CA GLY A 139 12.59 15.61 -6.74
C GLY A 139 13.16 15.70 -5.33
N ILE A 140 13.33 14.54 -4.67
CA ILE A 140 13.91 14.45 -3.33
C ILE A 140 15.38 14.92 -3.35
N GLY A 141 16.17 14.46 -4.33
CA GLY A 141 17.57 14.84 -4.47
C GLY A 141 17.77 16.33 -4.66
N THR A 142 16.96 16.96 -5.52
CA THR A 142 16.97 18.41 -5.73
C THR A 142 16.55 19.15 -4.46
N GLY A 143 15.56 18.64 -3.73
CA GLY A 143 15.14 19.19 -2.45
C GLY A 143 16.23 19.14 -1.38
N ILE A 144 16.96 18.02 -1.27
CA ILE A 144 18.10 17.87 -0.36
C ILE A 144 19.24 18.82 -0.75
N VAL A 145 19.60 18.89 -2.04
CA VAL A 145 20.64 19.82 -2.51
C VAL A 145 20.25 21.26 -2.22
N SER A 146 18.99 21.63 -2.48
CA SER A 146 18.47 22.96 -2.17
C SER A 146 18.54 23.27 -0.68
N MET A 147 18.24 22.29 0.19
CA MET A 147 18.42 22.42 1.64
C MET A 147 19.86 22.72 2.02
N VAL A 148 20.81 21.93 1.48
CA VAL A 148 22.23 22.10 1.80
C VAL A 148 22.72 23.46 1.33
N VAL A 149 22.38 23.86 0.10
CA VAL A 149 22.73 25.17 -0.45
C VAL A 149 22.12 26.30 0.39
N LEU A 150 20.85 26.19 0.75
CA LEU A 150 20.19 27.21 1.57
C LEU A 150 20.84 27.29 2.96
N GLY A 151 21.13 26.14 3.58
CA GLY A 151 21.80 26.08 4.87
C GLY A 151 23.21 26.69 4.85
N THR A 152 24.00 26.41 3.81
CA THR A 152 25.36 26.98 3.67
C THR A 152 25.34 28.46 3.34
N VAL A 153 24.42 28.92 2.50
CA VAL A 153 24.23 30.35 2.20
C VAL A 153 23.82 31.10 3.45
N ILE A 154 22.87 30.58 4.22
CA ILE A 154 22.44 31.19 5.48
C ILE A 154 23.61 31.22 6.47
N ALA A 155 24.26 30.08 6.73
CA ALA A 155 25.36 29.97 7.69
C ALA A 155 26.60 30.81 7.31
N GLY A 156 26.87 30.98 6.00
CA GLY A 156 27.97 31.78 5.48
C GLY A 156 27.65 33.27 5.31
N SER A 157 26.43 33.70 5.60
CA SER A 157 26.00 35.10 5.49
C SER A 157 25.93 35.77 6.87
N GLU A 158 26.18 37.09 6.93
CA GLU A 158 25.86 37.90 8.12
C GLU A 158 24.34 38.10 8.32
N LEU A 159 23.50 37.39 7.54
CA LEU A 159 22.06 37.46 7.69
C LEU A 159 21.67 36.90 9.06
N LEU A 160 22.18 35.73 9.48
CA LEU A 160 21.79 35.08 10.74
C LEU A 160 21.72 36.01 11.96
N PRO A 161 22.77 36.81 12.28
CA PRO A 161 22.70 37.84 13.32
C PRO A 161 21.68 38.96 13.04
N ALA A 162 21.60 39.44 11.79
CA ALA A 162 20.71 40.54 11.39
C ALA A 162 19.22 40.19 11.42
N ILE A 163 18.86 38.93 11.18
CA ILE A 163 17.47 38.43 11.26
C ILE A 163 17.13 37.89 12.65
N ALA A 164 18.09 37.47 13.47
CA ALA A 164 17.82 36.97 14.82
C ALA A 164 17.11 37.98 15.74
N ASP A 165 17.34 39.29 15.54
CA ASP A 165 16.74 40.37 16.33
C ASP A 165 15.33 40.80 15.85
N VAL A 166 14.81 40.22 14.76
CA VAL A 166 13.47 40.56 14.25
C VAL A 166 12.38 39.83 15.05
N PRO A 167 11.41 40.56 15.63
CA PRO A 167 10.28 39.94 16.33
C PRO A 167 9.51 38.99 15.40
N GLY A 168 9.36 37.73 15.83
CA GLY A 168 8.62 36.70 15.08
C GLY A 168 9.50 35.77 14.22
N ILE A 169 10.79 36.03 14.09
CA ILE A 169 11.67 35.16 13.28
C ILE A 169 11.87 33.77 13.88
N GLY A 170 11.82 33.61 15.20
CA GLY A 170 11.82 32.29 15.83
C GLY A 170 10.63 31.41 15.42
N ILE A 171 9.46 32.01 15.15
CA ILE A 171 8.28 31.30 14.65
C ILE A 171 8.44 31.01 13.15
N ALA A 172 8.96 31.98 12.39
CA ALA A 172 9.22 31.79 10.96
C ALA A 172 10.24 30.66 10.72
N SER A 173 11.29 30.55 11.54
CA SER A 173 12.28 29.46 11.46
C SER A 173 11.67 28.08 11.72
N LEU A 174 10.62 27.99 12.57
CA LEU A 174 9.91 26.74 12.83
C LEU A 174 9.11 26.27 11.59
N LEU A 175 8.70 27.20 10.72
CA LEU A 175 7.95 26.91 9.51
C LEU A 175 8.83 26.60 8.29
N VAL A 176 10.13 26.93 8.33
CA VAL A 176 11.05 26.67 7.21
C VAL A 176 11.14 25.18 6.91
N LEU A 177 11.36 24.36 7.94
CA LEU A 177 11.49 22.91 7.77
C LEU A 177 10.24 22.26 7.14
N PRO A 178 9.02 22.44 7.67
CA PRO A 178 7.83 21.86 7.05
C PRO A 178 7.59 22.42 5.65
N LEU A 179 7.88 23.70 5.37
CA LEU A 179 7.75 24.26 4.02
C LEU A 179 8.69 23.58 3.02
N VAL A 180 9.94 23.37 3.42
CA VAL A 180 10.92 22.65 2.61
C VAL A 180 10.50 21.20 2.41
N LEU A 181 10.03 20.53 3.45
CA LEU A 181 9.53 19.16 3.36
C LEU A 181 8.32 19.04 2.45
N VAL A 182 7.46 20.07 2.37
CA VAL A 182 6.38 20.11 1.37
C VAL A 182 6.95 20.05 -0.04
N VAL A 183 7.98 20.85 -0.35
CA VAL A 183 8.62 20.83 -1.68
C VAL A 183 9.29 19.48 -1.96
N VAL A 184 9.95 18.90 -0.96
CA VAL A 184 10.64 17.60 -1.08
C VAL A 184 9.65 16.45 -1.30
N PHE A 185 8.53 16.44 -0.57
CA PHE A 185 7.56 15.35 -0.64
C PHE A 185 6.53 15.53 -1.75
N PHE A 186 6.29 16.73 -2.25
CA PHE A 186 5.27 16.99 -3.27
C PHE A 186 5.38 16.08 -4.53
N PRO A 187 6.57 15.85 -5.12
CA PRO A 187 6.69 14.95 -6.27
C PRO A 187 6.17 13.55 -5.99
N MET A 188 6.39 13.03 -4.77
CA MET A 188 5.89 11.73 -4.34
C MET A 188 4.36 11.68 -4.34
N TYR A 189 3.69 12.71 -3.82
CA TYR A 189 2.22 12.80 -3.78
C TYR A 189 1.56 13.05 -5.13
N TYR A 190 2.30 13.60 -6.08
CA TYR A 190 1.81 13.90 -7.41
C TYR A 190 2.01 12.74 -8.39
N VAL A 191 3.11 11.98 -8.27
CA VAL A 191 3.53 10.97 -9.25
C VAL A 191 3.09 9.55 -8.85
N LEU A 192 3.33 9.14 -7.60
CA LEU A 192 3.07 7.76 -7.14
C LEU A 192 1.62 7.25 -7.24
N PRO A 193 0.56 8.07 -7.19
CA PRO A 193 -0.80 7.54 -7.28
C PRO A 193 -1.13 6.79 -8.58
N ASN A 194 -0.28 6.86 -9.62
CA ASN A 194 -0.48 6.24 -10.94
C ASN A 194 -1.84 6.56 -11.57
N ARG A 195 -2.36 7.75 -11.26
CA ARG A 195 -3.60 8.32 -11.80
C ARG A 195 -3.43 9.84 -11.94
N PRO A 196 -4.22 10.50 -12.78
CA PRO A 196 -4.24 11.96 -12.79
C PRO A 196 -4.69 12.49 -11.42
N VAL A 197 -3.79 13.21 -10.75
CA VAL A 197 -4.05 13.94 -9.51
C VAL A 197 -3.76 15.42 -9.77
N SER A 198 -4.69 16.29 -9.43
CA SER A 198 -4.46 17.73 -9.53
C SER A 198 -3.54 18.23 -8.40
N VAL A 199 -2.82 19.33 -8.65
CA VAL A 199 -1.94 19.94 -7.63
C VAL A 199 -2.69 20.24 -6.33
N ARG A 200 -3.96 20.64 -6.42
CA ARG A 200 -4.80 20.94 -5.24
C ARG A 200 -5.15 19.69 -4.42
N GLU A 201 -5.28 18.55 -5.06
CA GLU A 201 -5.55 17.27 -4.39
C GLU A 201 -4.29 16.69 -3.72
N ALA A 202 -3.09 16.97 -4.26
CA ALA A 202 -1.84 16.46 -3.69
C ALA A 202 -1.36 17.21 -2.43
N ILE A 203 -1.67 18.51 -2.33
CA ILE A 203 -1.16 19.40 -1.27
C ILE A 203 -1.57 19.00 0.16
N PRO A 204 -2.84 18.69 0.48
CA PRO A 204 -3.27 18.46 1.87
C PRO A 204 -2.47 17.35 2.59
N GLY A 205 -2.29 16.23 1.92
CA GLY A 205 -1.53 15.07 2.37
C GLY A 205 -0.03 15.32 2.41
N THR A 206 0.48 16.11 1.45
CA THR A 206 1.88 16.57 1.46
C THR A 206 2.17 17.42 2.69
N ILE A 207 1.28 18.37 3.03
CA ILE A 207 1.38 19.20 4.24
C ILE A 207 1.30 18.32 5.49
N LEU A 208 0.36 17.37 5.54
CA LEU A 208 0.23 16.45 6.66
C LEU A 208 1.52 15.65 6.89
N ALA A 209 2.13 15.15 5.81
CA ALA A 209 3.38 14.42 5.90
C ALA A 209 4.55 15.30 6.34
N ALA A 210 4.67 16.52 5.82
CA ALA A 210 5.70 17.47 6.22
C ALA A 210 5.59 17.88 7.70
N VAL A 211 4.37 18.15 8.17
CA VAL A 211 4.10 18.47 9.59
C VAL A 211 4.35 17.25 10.47
N GLY A 212 3.82 16.08 10.09
CA GLY A 212 4.02 14.85 10.85
C GLY A 212 5.49 14.45 10.94
N TRP A 213 6.26 14.64 9.87
CA TRP A 213 7.71 14.43 9.86
C TRP A 213 8.42 15.40 10.81
N THR A 214 8.04 16.68 10.80
CA THR A 214 8.58 17.69 11.71
C THR A 214 8.31 17.31 13.17
N VAL A 215 7.10 16.85 13.48
CA VAL A 215 6.73 16.36 14.82
C VAL A 215 7.56 15.12 15.20
N LEU A 216 7.72 14.19 14.26
CA LEU A 216 8.52 12.98 14.48
C LEU A 216 10.00 13.31 14.74
N GLN A 217 10.55 14.28 14.02
CA GLN A 217 11.91 14.79 14.24
C GLN A 217 12.04 15.45 15.63
N ALA A 218 11.09 16.29 16.03
CA ALA A 218 11.09 16.89 17.37
C ALA A 218 11.02 15.82 18.46
N GLY A 219 10.16 14.80 18.28
CA GLY A 219 10.09 13.65 19.18
C GLY A 219 11.41 12.88 19.27
N PHE A 220 12.09 12.68 18.13
CA PHE A 220 13.41 12.04 18.09
C PHE A 220 14.47 12.87 18.83
N GLN A 221 14.46 14.20 18.69
CA GLN A 221 15.38 15.08 19.41
C GLN A 221 15.17 15.00 20.93
N VAL A 222 13.92 15.00 21.40
CA VAL A 222 13.60 14.82 22.83
C VAL A 222 14.08 13.46 23.32
N TYR A 223 13.85 12.39 22.56
CA TYR A 223 14.38 11.07 22.91
C TYR A 223 15.91 11.08 23.00
N ALA A 224 16.59 11.60 21.97
CA ALA A 224 18.05 11.62 21.88
C ALA A 224 18.68 12.40 23.04
N ALA A 225 18.07 13.51 23.47
CA ALA A 225 18.52 14.29 24.62
C ALA A 225 18.47 13.51 25.94
N ASN A 226 17.57 12.53 26.07
CA ASN A 226 17.40 11.69 27.26
C ASN A 226 18.05 10.30 27.12
N ALA A 227 18.46 9.90 25.91
CA ALA A 227 18.93 8.55 25.59
C ALA A 227 20.18 8.12 26.39
N GLY A 228 21.05 9.07 26.77
CA GLY A 228 22.22 8.81 27.61
C GLY A 228 21.88 8.23 28.99
N GLN A 229 20.66 8.44 29.49
CA GLN A 229 20.17 7.90 30.76
C GLN A 229 19.73 6.42 30.66
N TYR A 230 19.56 5.90 29.44
CA TYR A 230 19.01 4.56 29.16
C TYR A 230 20.03 3.64 28.45
N GLN A 231 21.32 3.74 28.82
CA GLN A 231 22.45 2.95 28.25
C GLN A 231 22.27 1.42 28.25
N VAL A 232 21.23 0.90 28.89
CA VAL A 232 20.96 -0.53 29.10
C VAL A 232 20.85 -1.33 27.80
N TYR A 233 20.48 -0.71 26.67
CA TYR A 233 20.22 -1.42 25.41
C TYR A 233 21.33 -1.31 24.34
N GLY A 234 22.37 -0.50 24.56
CA GLY A 234 23.51 -0.37 23.65
C GLY A 234 23.13 -0.21 22.16
N VAL A 235 23.88 -0.87 21.27
CA VAL A 235 23.66 -0.83 19.80
C VAL A 235 22.29 -1.38 19.39
N LEU A 236 21.78 -2.41 20.09
CA LEU A 236 20.47 -3.00 19.78
C LEU A 236 19.32 -2.00 20.01
N GLY A 237 19.41 -1.21 21.08
CA GLY A 237 18.45 -0.13 21.35
C GLY A 237 18.46 0.93 20.25
N GLY A 238 19.63 1.31 19.76
CA GLY A 238 19.77 2.23 18.63
C GLY A 238 19.15 1.71 17.34
N ILE A 239 19.37 0.43 17.00
CA ILE A 239 18.76 -0.22 15.83
C ILE A 239 17.23 -0.25 15.95
N LEU A 240 16.71 -0.70 17.09
CA LEU A 240 15.26 -0.77 17.31
C LEU A 240 14.60 0.60 17.24
N LEU A 241 15.23 1.62 17.83
CA LEU A 241 14.78 3.00 17.73
C LEU A 241 14.76 3.48 16.28
N LEU A 242 15.84 3.24 15.53
CA LEU A 242 15.96 3.67 14.15
C LEU A 242 14.90 3.03 13.26
N VAL A 243 14.70 1.71 13.39
CA VAL A 243 13.65 0.99 12.65
C VAL A 243 12.26 1.51 13.04
N THR A 244 12.04 1.77 14.33
CA THR A 244 10.78 2.35 14.82
C THR A 244 10.55 3.75 14.25
N TRP A 245 11.59 4.56 14.19
CA TRP A 245 11.53 5.90 13.60
C TRP A 245 11.20 5.84 12.11
N LEU A 246 11.89 4.98 11.35
CA LEU A 246 11.60 4.75 9.93
C LEU A 246 10.17 4.24 9.71
N TYR A 247 9.69 3.38 10.60
CA TYR A 247 8.32 2.86 10.59
C TYR A 247 7.28 3.97 10.80
N LEU A 248 7.47 4.81 11.82
CA LEU A 248 6.59 5.95 12.08
C LEU A 248 6.64 6.97 10.93
N ALA A 249 7.81 7.21 10.37
CA ALA A 249 7.98 8.08 9.21
C ALA A 249 7.19 7.56 7.99
N ALA A 250 7.29 6.26 7.71
CA ALA A 250 6.53 5.62 6.64
C ALA A 250 5.01 5.69 6.88
N ILE A 251 4.54 5.48 8.12
CA ILE A 251 3.12 5.67 8.48
C ILE A 251 2.66 7.09 8.16
N VAL A 252 3.42 8.10 8.59
CA VAL A 252 3.07 9.52 8.36
C VAL A 252 2.93 9.81 6.86
N VAL A 253 3.89 9.34 6.07
CA VAL A 253 3.90 9.52 4.62
C VAL A 253 2.69 8.82 3.96
N ILE A 254 2.48 7.53 4.24
CA ILE A 254 1.38 6.77 3.63
C ILE A 254 0.02 7.32 4.09
N THR A 255 -0.09 7.75 5.34
CA THR A 255 -1.32 8.39 5.86
C THR A 255 -1.65 9.68 5.09
N GLY A 256 -0.64 10.47 4.71
CA GLY A 256 -0.85 11.61 3.82
C GLY A 256 -1.49 11.22 2.49
N ALA A 257 -1.15 10.04 1.95
CA ALA A 257 -1.70 9.57 0.67
C ALA A 257 -3.18 9.19 0.84
N VAL A 258 -3.51 8.51 1.94
CA VAL A 258 -4.90 8.19 2.31
C VAL A 258 -5.72 9.47 2.49
N VAL A 259 -5.17 10.49 3.13
CA VAL A 259 -5.83 11.78 3.32
C VAL A 259 -6.17 12.41 1.97
N ASN A 260 -5.23 12.43 1.02
CA ASN A 260 -5.49 12.93 -0.34
C ASN A 260 -6.58 12.11 -1.05
N ALA A 261 -6.51 10.78 -0.98
CA ALA A 261 -7.48 9.90 -1.61
C ALA A 261 -8.90 10.08 -1.03
N VAL A 262 -9.02 10.29 0.28
CA VAL A 262 -10.31 10.56 0.93
C VAL A 262 -10.84 11.95 0.59
N ILE A 263 -9.98 12.98 0.54
CA ILE A 263 -10.39 14.36 0.17
C ILE A 263 -10.80 14.44 -1.30
N ALA A 264 -10.13 13.69 -2.18
CA ALA A 264 -10.50 13.58 -3.59
C ALA A 264 -11.72 12.67 -3.83
N ASP A 265 -12.42 12.22 -2.78
CA ASP A 265 -13.58 11.31 -2.80
C ASP A 265 -13.34 9.98 -3.54
N VAL A 266 -12.07 9.61 -3.76
CA VAL A 266 -11.70 8.39 -4.48
C VAL A 266 -12.04 7.14 -3.67
N ALA A 267 -11.85 7.22 -2.34
CA ALA A 267 -12.17 6.12 -1.43
C ALA A 267 -13.67 5.76 -1.40
N VAL A 268 -14.56 6.68 -1.79
CA VAL A 268 -16.02 6.47 -1.79
C VAL A 268 -16.51 5.77 -3.05
N ILE A 269 -15.80 5.91 -4.17
CA ILE A 269 -16.21 5.33 -5.46
C ILE A 269 -16.02 3.81 -5.47
N GLU A 270 -14.93 3.31 -4.90
CA GLU A 270 -14.62 1.87 -4.85
C GLU A 270 -15.63 1.12 -3.95
N ASP A 271 -15.99 1.72 -2.81
CA ASP A 271 -16.96 1.13 -1.86
C ASP A 271 -18.39 1.10 -2.43
N ARG A 272 -18.78 2.11 -3.24
CA ARG A 272 -20.05 2.10 -3.99
C ARG A 272 -20.07 1.15 -5.18
N GLN A 273 -18.92 0.84 -5.79
CA GLN A 273 -18.88 -0.13 -6.89
C GLN A 273 -18.96 -1.58 -6.39
N LEU A 274 -18.45 -1.85 -5.17
CA LEU A 274 -18.60 -3.15 -4.51
C LEU A 274 -19.96 -3.30 -3.82
N GLN A 275 -20.53 -2.20 -3.30
CA GLN A 275 -21.90 -2.13 -2.82
C GLN A 275 -22.82 -1.71 -3.98
N GLY A 276 -23.10 -2.64 -4.90
CA GLY A 276 -24.08 -2.40 -5.97
C GLY A 276 -25.37 -1.79 -5.39
N ASP A 277 -25.70 -0.59 -5.85
CA ASP A 277 -26.86 0.19 -5.40
C ASP A 277 -28.15 -0.63 -5.60
N PRO A 278 -28.82 -1.11 -4.52
CA PRO A 278 -30.07 -1.86 -4.64
C PRO A 278 -31.25 -0.99 -5.11
N GLY A 279 -31.04 0.32 -5.28
CA GLY A 279 -32.09 1.31 -5.47
C GLY A 279 -32.32 1.76 -6.91
N ARG A 280 -31.60 1.27 -7.92
CA ARG A 280 -31.86 1.65 -9.31
C ARG A 280 -33.05 0.83 -9.84
N PRO A 281 -34.24 1.42 -10.06
CA PRO A 281 -35.33 0.69 -10.68
C PRO A 281 -34.92 0.41 -12.12
N THR A 282 -34.70 -0.85 -12.44
CA THR A 282 -34.75 -1.33 -13.82
C THR A 282 -36.19 -1.14 -14.29
N ASP A 283 -36.42 -0.06 -15.02
CA ASP A 283 -37.62 0.22 -15.79
C ASP A 283 -37.75 -0.84 -16.91
N MET A 284 -38.27 -2.00 -16.55
CA MET A 284 -38.55 -3.12 -17.43
C MET A 284 -39.85 -3.77 -16.96
N GLY A 285 -40.97 -3.24 -17.45
CA GLY A 285 -42.26 -3.89 -17.34
C GLY A 285 -43.41 -2.89 -17.25
N ASP A 286 -43.74 -2.25 -18.36
CA ASP A 286 -45.11 -1.77 -18.63
C ASP A 286 -45.22 -1.49 -20.14
N ARG A 287 -45.44 -2.55 -20.91
CA ARG A 287 -45.97 -2.46 -22.26
C ARG A 287 -47.10 -3.47 -22.44
N GLU A 288 -48.26 -2.87 -22.69
CA GLU A 288 -49.39 -3.39 -23.47
C GLU A 288 -50.27 -4.42 -22.78
N ASP A 289 -51.45 -3.95 -22.34
CA ASP A 289 -52.74 -4.54 -22.71
C ASP A 289 -53.84 -3.47 -22.56
N THR A 290 -54.03 -2.69 -23.62
CA THR A 290 -55.20 -1.83 -23.80
C THR A 290 -55.85 -2.24 -25.11
N GLU A 291 -56.80 -3.17 -25.06
CA GLU A 291 -57.80 -3.33 -26.12
C GLU A 291 -58.99 -4.17 -25.65
N ALA A 292 -60.04 -3.49 -25.17
CA ALA A 292 -61.43 -3.93 -25.34
C ALA A 292 -62.36 -2.74 -25.03
N ARG A 293 -62.59 -1.89 -26.03
CA ARG A 293 -63.75 -0.99 -26.08
C ARG A 293 -64.65 -1.47 -27.21
N ALA A 294 -65.86 -1.91 -26.87
CA ALA A 294 -67.02 -1.77 -27.74
C ALA A 294 -68.30 -1.77 -26.90
N THR A 295 -68.92 -0.58 -26.84
CA THR A 295 -70.36 -0.27 -26.93
C THR A 295 -71.37 -1.21 -26.27
N SER A 296 -72.16 -0.69 -25.32
CA SER A 296 -73.57 -0.32 -25.57
C SER A 296 -74.24 0.14 -24.27
N ASP A 297 -74.95 1.26 -24.36
CA ASP A 297 -75.93 1.69 -23.38
C ASP A 297 -77.04 0.64 -23.18
N ASP A 298 -77.70 0.78 -22.02
CA ASP A 298 -78.99 0.24 -21.63
C ASP A 298 -78.98 -1.12 -20.91
N GLU A 299 -78.93 -1.07 -19.57
CA GLU A 299 -79.54 -2.12 -18.75
C GLU A 299 -80.07 -1.56 -17.42
N THR A 300 -81.37 -1.78 -17.24
CA THR A 300 -82.27 -1.58 -16.09
C THR A 300 -81.66 -1.78 -14.69
N PRO A 301 -82.25 -1.18 -13.62
CA PRO A 301 -81.82 -1.41 -12.25
C PRO A 301 -81.93 -2.91 -11.88
N ARG A 302 -80.79 -3.59 -11.70
CA ARG A 302 -80.78 -4.97 -11.21
C ARG A 302 -81.26 -4.98 -9.76
N GLY A 303 -82.31 -5.75 -9.50
CA GLY A 303 -82.75 -6.11 -8.16
C GLY A 303 -81.63 -6.81 -7.40
N ALA A 304 -81.76 -6.84 -6.07
CA ALA A 304 -80.77 -7.42 -5.16
C ALA A 304 -80.23 -8.76 -5.70
N PRO A 305 -78.89 -8.95 -5.75
CA PRO A 305 -78.28 -10.14 -6.32
C PRO A 305 -78.74 -11.40 -5.56
N ASP A 306 -78.96 -12.47 -6.32
CA ASP A 306 -79.38 -13.76 -5.77
C ASP A 306 -78.29 -14.28 -4.82
N VAL A 307 -78.67 -14.56 -3.57
CA VAL A 307 -77.75 -15.01 -2.52
C VAL A 307 -77.06 -16.32 -2.92
N ALA A 308 -77.71 -17.14 -3.75
CA ALA A 308 -77.14 -18.38 -4.27
C ALA A 308 -75.96 -18.13 -5.23
N GLU A 309 -75.98 -17.03 -5.99
CA GLU A 309 -74.92 -16.65 -6.93
C GLU A 309 -73.70 -16.11 -6.17
N LEU A 310 -73.93 -15.28 -5.15
CA LEU A 310 -72.88 -14.81 -4.23
C LEU A 310 -72.19 -15.96 -3.48
N GLU A 311 -72.94 -16.98 -3.05
CA GLU A 311 -72.33 -18.16 -2.41
C GLU A 311 -71.48 -18.98 -3.40
N ALA A 312 -71.87 -19.04 -4.66
CA ALA A 312 -71.07 -19.69 -5.70
C ALA A 312 -69.78 -18.91 -5.99
N GLU A 313 -69.87 -17.58 -6.07
CA GLU A 313 -68.74 -16.67 -6.24
C GLU A 313 -67.73 -16.80 -5.09
N VAL A 314 -68.22 -16.81 -3.83
CA VAL A 314 -67.37 -16.97 -2.64
C VAL A 314 -66.70 -18.34 -2.59
N ARG A 315 -67.38 -19.41 -3.04
CA ARG A 315 -66.76 -20.74 -3.14
C ARG A 315 -65.65 -20.77 -4.19
N ARG A 316 -65.84 -20.08 -5.32
CA ARG A 316 -64.82 -19.97 -6.37
C ARG A 316 -63.60 -19.16 -5.90
N LEU A 317 -63.83 -18.00 -5.28
CA LEU A 317 -62.76 -17.16 -4.73
C LEU A 317 -61.93 -17.87 -3.65
N ARG A 318 -62.56 -18.74 -2.84
CA ARG A 318 -61.82 -19.57 -1.88
C ARG A 318 -60.98 -20.65 -2.55
N ALA A 319 -61.51 -21.31 -3.59
CA ALA A 319 -60.75 -22.31 -4.33
C ALA A 319 -59.52 -21.69 -5.04
N ASP A 320 -59.67 -20.50 -5.61
CA ASP A 320 -58.55 -19.78 -6.24
C ASP A 320 -57.50 -19.33 -5.20
N LEU A 321 -57.93 -18.97 -3.98
CA LEU A 321 -57.01 -18.60 -2.90
C LEU A 321 -56.21 -19.81 -2.41
N ASP A 322 -56.85 -20.96 -2.26
CA ASP A 322 -56.19 -22.21 -1.85
C ASP A 322 -55.15 -22.64 -2.91
N GLU A 323 -55.48 -22.54 -4.21
CA GLU A 323 -54.53 -22.83 -5.30
C GLU A 323 -53.34 -21.85 -5.33
N PHE A 324 -53.59 -20.57 -5.04
CA PHE A 324 -52.54 -19.56 -4.95
C PHE A 324 -51.61 -19.79 -3.75
N GLU A 325 -52.15 -20.13 -2.58
CA GLU A 325 -51.35 -20.43 -1.39
C GLU A 325 -50.43 -21.64 -1.63
N ASP A 326 -50.93 -22.65 -2.33
CA ASP A 326 -50.19 -23.88 -2.69
C ASP A 326 -49.06 -23.62 -3.71
N ASP A 327 -49.23 -22.68 -4.65
CA ASP A 327 -48.17 -22.24 -5.59
C ASP A 327 -47.12 -21.36 -4.89
N VAL A 328 -47.55 -20.51 -3.95
CA VAL A 328 -46.66 -19.68 -3.12
C VAL A 328 -45.81 -20.56 -2.21
N GLU A 329 -46.37 -21.58 -1.57
CA GLU A 329 -45.62 -22.48 -0.69
C GLU A 329 -44.62 -23.35 -1.50
N ARG A 330 -44.99 -23.76 -2.72
CA ARG A 330 -44.06 -24.43 -3.65
C ARG A 330 -42.90 -23.57 -4.14
N ARG A 331 -43.10 -22.25 -4.30
CA ARG A 331 -42.04 -21.30 -4.71
C ARG A 331 -41.23 -20.74 -3.55
N THR A 332 -41.73 -20.83 -2.31
CA THR A 332 -41.04 -20.30 -1.15
C THR A 332 -39.98 -21.29 -0.68
N VAL A 333 -38.75 -21.11 -1.18
CA VAL A 333 -37.62 -21.95 -0.83
C VAL A 333 -37.27 -21.78 0.65
N ASP A 334 -37.24 -22.89 1.40
CA ASP A 334 -36.87 -22.92 2.82
C ASP A 334 -35.52 -22.23 3.09
N ARG A 335 -35.60 -21.01 3.65
CA ARG A 335 -34.45 -20.17 4.03
C ARG A 335 -33.35 -20.91 4.81
N PRO A 336 -33.65 -21.84 5.75
CA PRO A 336 -32.62 -22.58 6.50
C PRO A 336 -31.79 -23.55 5.64
N ARG A 337 -32.37 -24.08 4.56
CA ARG A 337 -31.71 -25.06 3.68
C ARG A 337 -30.69 -24.36 2.77
N LEU A 338 -31.07 -23.22 2.20
CA LEU A 338 -30.18 -22.38 1.39
C LEU A 338 -28.96 -21.89 2.18
N GLU A 339 -29.15 -21.46 3.43
CA GLU A 339 -28.04 -20.99 4.28
C GLU A 339 -27.02 -22.11 4.54
N THR A 340 -27.49 -23.34 4.74
CA THR A 340 -26.65 -24.51 5.01
C THR A 340 -25.85 -24.94 3.77
N GLU A 341 -26.50 -24.92 2.60
CA GLU A 341 -25.85 -25.23 1.33
C GLU A 341 -24.80 -24.16 0.96
N LEU A 342 -25.12 -22.88 1.14
CA LEU A 342 -24.18 -21.77 0.95
C LEU A 342 -22.99 -21.84 1.92
N LYS A 343 -23.24 -22.06 3.22
CA LYS A 343 -22.15 -22.24 4.21
C LYS A 343 -21.25 -23.41 3.85
N THR A 344 -21.82 -24.52 3.38
CA THR A 344 -21.06 -25.71 2.99
C THR A 344 -20.27 -25.46 1.71
N TYR A 345 -20.87 -24.80 0.73
CA TYR A 345 -20.23 -24.43 -0.53
C TYR A 345 -19.06 -23.46 -0.32
N VAL A 346 -19.27 -22.38 0.45
CA VAL A 346 -18.22 -21.40 0.79
C VAL A 346 -17.08 -22.07 1.57
N ARG A 347 -17.40 -22.90 2.56
CA ARG A 347 -16.38 -23.63 3.34
C ARG A 347 -15.56 -24.59 2.47
N LYS A 348 -16.20 -25.27 1.51
CA LYS A 348 -15.53 -26.17 0.55
C LYS A 348 -14.69 -25.40 -0.47
N ARG A 349 -15.14 -24.21 -0.89
CA ARG A 349 -14.41 -23.35 -1.84
C ARG A 349 -13.21 -22.67 -1.20
N MET A 350 -13.34 -22.15 0.01
CA MET A 350 -12.21 -21.56 0.77
C MET A 350 -11.10 -22.57 1.04
N ARG A 351 -11.43 -23.84 1.34
CA ARG A 351 -10.42 -24.88 1.61
C ARG A 351 -9.67 -25.36 0.36
N ARG A 352 -10.24 -25.24 -0.84
CA ARG A 352 -9.61 -25.70 -2.10
C ARG A 352 -8.51 -24.76 -2.63
N GLY A 353 -8.45 -23.52 -2.14
CA GLY A 353 -7.51 -22.49 -2.64
C GLY A 353 -6.15 -22.43 -1.93
N HIS A 354 -6.03 -22.84 -0.67
CA HIS A 354 -4.83 -22.55 0.14
C HIS A 354 -3.76 -23.65 0.19
N ALA A 355 -4.05 -24.86 -0.32
CA ALA A 355 -3.09 -25.97 -0.26
C ALA A 355 -2.08 -25.99 -1.42
N ARG A 356 -2.32 -25.28 -2.53
CA ARG A 356 -1.45 -25.35 -3.73
C ARG A 356 -0.31 -24.34 -3.75
N GLY A 357 -0.26 -23.40 -2.80
CA GLY A 357 0.72 -22.32 -2.79
C GLY A 357 1.98 -22.56 -1.93
N TRP A 358 2.13 -23.73 -1.29
CA TRP A 358 3.22 -23.95 -0.33
C TRP A 358 4.57 -24.28 -0.95
N GLY A 359 4.60 -24.70 -2.22
CA GLY A 359 5.83 -25.09 -2.93
C GLY A 359 6.94 -24.03 -2.86
N PRO A 360 6.66 -22.76 -3.20
CA PRO A 360 7.65 -21.68 -3.11
C PRO A 360 8.21 -21.48 -1.70
N TYR A 361 7.36 -21.56 -0.68
CA TYR A 361 7.77 -21.37 0.72
C TYR A 361 8.61 -22.54 1.24
N LEU A 362 8.32 -23.77 0.83
CA LEU A 362 9.11 -24.94 1.18
C LEU A 362 10.50 -24.91 0.52
N VAL A 363 10.59 -24.45 -0.73
CA VAL A 363 11.88 -24.25 -1.42
C VAL A 363 12.70 -23.15 -0.74
N LEU A 364 12.06 -22.06 -0.32
CA LEU A 364 12.73 -20.97 0.39
C LEU A 364 13.20 -21.41 1.78
N LEU A 365 12.38 -22.19 2.51
CA LEU A 365 12.76 -22.78 3.78
C LEU A 365 13.95 -23.74 3.62
N TYR A 366 13.92 -24.62 2.62
CA TYR A 366 15.01 -25.54 2.30
C TYR A 366 16.32 -24.79 1.98
N GLY A 367 16.25 -23.77 1.14
CA GLY A 367 17.39 -22.91 0.80
C GLY A 367 17.96 -22.19 2.02
N THR A 368 17.08 -21.71 2.91
CA THR A 368 17.48 -21.02 4.15
C THR A 368 18.19 -21.99 5.10
N VAL A 369 17.65 -23.19 5.31
CA VAL A 369 18.25 -24.22 6.17
C VAL A 369 19.62 -24.66 5.64
N LEU A 370 19.75 -24.87 4.33
CA LEU A 370 21.04 -25.23 3.72
C LEU A 370 22.06 -24.11 3.78
N THR A 371 21.63 -22.86 3.65
CA THR A 371 22.51 -21.68 3.78
C THR A 371 23.03 -21.55 5.21
N LEU A 372 22.18 -21.76 6.22
CA LEU A 372 22.61 -21.84 7.62
C LEU A 372 23.56 -23.03 7.85
N GLY A 373 23.29 -24.18 7.24
CA GLY A 373 24.17 -25.34 7.28
C GLY A 373 25.55 -25.05 6.68
N ALA A 374 25.59 -24.39 5.53
CA ALA A 374 26.85 -23.98 4.89
C ALA A 374 27.65 -23.02 5.79
N PHE A 375 27.01 -22.07 6.46
CA PHE A 375 27.67 -21.17 7.41
C PHE A 375 28.19 -21.88 8.66
N ARG A 376 27.52 -22.95 9.10
CA ARG A 376 27.90 -23.73 10.29
C ARG A 376 29.08 -24.68 10.04
N TYR A 377 29.19 -25.22 8.83
CA TYR A 377 30.07 -26.36 8.51
C TYR A 377 31.18 -26.06 7.48
N LEU A 378 31.15 -24.91 6.80
CA LEU A 378 32.17 -24.52 5.83
C LEU A 378 32.83 -23.20 6.27
N ASP A 379 34.16 -23.13 6.13
CA ASP A 379 34.95 -21.94 6.47
C ASP A 379 35.53 -21.26 5.20
N GLY A 380 35.65 -19.93 5.27
CA GLY A 380 36.33 -19.12 4.26
C GLY A 380 35.59 -19.03 2.91
N GLY A 381 36.35 -18.97 1.81
CA GLY A 381 35.81 -18.77 0.45
C GLY A 381 34.85 -19.87 -0.03
N TYR A 382 34.95 -21.08 0.54
CA TYR A 382 34.05 -22.19 0.22
C TYR A 382 32.63 -21.99 0.74
N ALA A 383 32.46 -21.27 1.86
CA ALA A 383 31.14 -20.90 2.37
C ALA A 383 30.45 -19.92 1.41
N ILE A 384 31.19 -18.93 0.90
CA ILE A 384 30.69 -17.93 -0.05
C ILE A 384 30.32 -18.59 -1.39
N ALA A 385 31.18 -19.48 -1.90
CA ALA A 385 30.90 -20.24 -3.11
C ALA A 385 29.68 -21.14 -2.95
N ALA A 386 29.55 -21.85 -1.82
CA ALA A 386 28.39 -22.67 -1.51
C ALA A 386 27.10 -21.84 -1.43
N MET A 387 27.13 -20.64 -0.82
CA MET A 387 25.98 -19.74 -0.79
C MET A 387 25.59 -19.22 -2.17
N LEU A 388 26.56 -18.87 -3.02
CA LEU A 388 26.29 -18.45 -4.39
C LEU A 388 25.64 -19.57 -5.19
N ILE A 389 26.17 -20.80 -5.09
CA ILE A 389 25.64 -21.97 -5.79
C ILE A 389 24.24 -22.33 -5.27
N LEU A 390 24.03 -22.37 -3.94
CA LEU A 390 22.74 -22.65 -3.33
C LEU A 390 21.72 -21.55 -3.61
N GLY A 391 22.14 -20.29 -3.58
CA GLY A 391 21.32 -19.13 -3.93
C GLY A 391 20.89 -19.14 -5.38
N LEU A 392 21.82 -19.40 -6.31
CA LEU A 392 21.50 -19.51 -7.74
C LEU A 392 20.64 -20.74 -8.05
N SER A 393 20.86 -21.86 -7.36
CA SER A 393 20.07 -23.09 -7.51
C SER A 393 18.63 -22.91 -7.02
N THR A 394 18.45 -22.27 -5.86
CA THR A 394 17.12 -22.00 -5.29
C THR A 394 16.37 -20.93 -6.07
N LEU A 395 17.06 -19.90 -6.56
CA LEU A 395 16.51 -18.89 -7.45
C LEU A 395 16.10 -19.50 -8.80
N GLY A 396 16.95 -20.34 -9.40
CA GLY A 396 16.66 -21.04 -10.65
C GLY A 396 15.47 -21.99 -10.54
N LEU A 397 15.38 -22.73 -9.43
CA LEU A 397 14.23 -23.60 -9.14
C LEU A 397 12.95 -22.79 -8.92
N TYR A 398 13.03 -21.65 -8.23
CA TYR A 398 11.92 -20.73 -8.04
C TYR A 398 11.43 -20.16 -9.38
N THR A 399 12.34 -19.70 -10.23
CA THR A 399 12.01 -19.23 -11.59
C THR A 399 11.34 -20.33 -12.40
N LEU A 400 11.83 -21.58 -12.33
CA LEU A 400 11.21 -22.73 -12.99
C LEU A 400 9.78 -22.98 -12.48
N PHE A 401 9.55 -22.94 -11.16
CA PHE A 401 8.22 -23.10 -10.57
C PHE A 401 7.25 -21.99 -10.97
N VAL A 402 7.72 -20.75 -11.04
CA VAL A 402 6.91 -19.61 -11.52
C VAL A 402 6.57 -19.81 -12.99
N LEU A 403 7.53 -20.21 -13.82
CA LEU A 403 7.34 -20.41 -15.26
C LEU A 403 6.39 -21.59 -15.55
N VAL A 404 6.51 -22.69 -14.81
CA VAL A 404 5.59 -23.84 -14.87
C VAL A 404 4.21 -23.46 -14.32
N GLY A 405 4.13 -22.71 -13.22
CA GLY A 405 2.87 -22.25 -12.64
C GLY A 405 2.10 -21.31 -13.58
N VAL A 406 2.80 -20.39 -14.23
CA VAL A 406 2.23 -19.53 -15.28
C VAL A 406 1.84 -20.36 -16.50
N GLY A 407 2.68 -21.31 -16.93
CA GLY A 407 2.39 -22.19 -18.06
C GLY A 407 1.16 -23.07 -17.86
N LEU A 408 0.96 -23.63 -16.66
CA LEU A 408 -0.23 -24.41 -16.31
C LEU A 408 -1.49 -23.55 -16.24
N ASN A 409 -1.40 -22.32 -15.70
CA ASN A 409 -2.53 -21.37 -15.72
C ASN A 409 -2.90 -20.93 -17.14
N ALA A 410 -1.92 -20.74 -18.02
CA ALA A 410 -2.15 -20.42 -19.43
C ALA A 410 -2.83 -21.57 -20.20
N LEU A 411 -2.54 -22.83 -19.83
CA LEU A 411 -3.20 -24.02 -20.39
C LEU A 411 -4.67 -24.18 -19.92
N GLU A 412 -5.04 -23.63 -18.76
CA GLU A 412 -6.42 -23.62 -18.26
C GLU A 412 -7.27 -22.45 -18.80
N ALA A 413 -6.64 -21.40 -19.34
CA ALA A 413 -7.29 -20.23 -19.90
C ALA A 413 -8.31 -20.52 -21.03
N PRO A 414 -8.05 -21.41 -22.00
CA PRO A 414 -9.03 -21.69 -23.07
C PRO A 414 -10.31 -22.36 -22.55
N GLY A 415 -10.24 -23.18 -21.49
CA GLY A 415 -11.43 -23.80 -20.89
C GLY A 415 -12.37 -22.78 -20.26
N LYS A 416 -11.81 -21.78 -19.56
CA LYS A 416 -12.58 -20.71 -18.91
C LYS A 416 -13.19 -19.73 -19.91
N ALA A 417 -12.50 -19.47 -21.02
CA ALA A 417 -13.03 -18.63 -22.10
C ALA A 417 -14.21 -19.30 -22.83
N VAL A 418 -14.15 -20.62 -23.05
CA VAL A 418 -15.25 -21.38 -23.66
C VAL A 418 -16.47 -21.46 -22.74
N GLU A 419 -16.28 -21.61 -21.42
CA GLU A 419 -17.38 -21.55 -20.44
C GLU A 419 -18.03 -20.16 -20.37
N TYR A 420 -17.23 -19.10 -20.45
CA TYR A 420 -17.72 -17.72 -20.47
C TYR A 420 -18.57 -17.39 -21.70
N VAL A 421 -18.19 -17.90 -22.87
CA VAL A 421 -18.95 -17.71 -24.11
C VAL A 421 -20.22 -18.57 -24.12
N ARG A 422 -20.18 -19.78 -23.55
CA ARG A 422 -21.34 -20.68 -23.50
C ARG A 422 -22.46 -20.14 -22.60
N ASN A 423 -22.13 -19.49 -21.48
CA ASN A 423 -23.11 -18.88 -20.58
C ASN A 423 -23.72 -17.57 -21.10
N ARG A 424 -23.30 -17.06 -22.26
CA ARG A 424 -23.84 -15.83 -22.87
C ARG A 424 -24.82 -16.13 -24.02
N GLY A 425 -25.03 -17.41 -24.35
CA GLY A 425 -25.92 -17.83 -25.43
C GLY A 425 -27.33 -18.25 -24.98
N ASP A 426 -27.59 -18.30 -23.67
CA ASP A 426 -28.87 -18.74 -23.09
C ASP A 426 -29.68 -17.59 -22.45
N ASP A 427 -29.22 -16.34 -22.58
CA ASP A 427 -30.00 -15.10 -22.34
C ASP A 427 -30.23 -14.40 -23.70
#